data_AF-Q8EV94-F1
#
_entry.id   AF-Q8EV94-F1
#
_cell.length_a   1.000
_cell.length_b   1.000
_cell.length_c   1.000
_cell.angle_alpha   90.00
_cell.angle_beta   90.00
_cell.angle_gamma   90.00
#
_symmetry.space_group_name_H-M   'P 1'
#
loop_
_entity.id
_entity.type
_entity.pdbx_description
1 polymer ?
#
loop_
_entity_poly.entity_id
_entity_poly.type
_entity_poly.pdbx_seq_one_letter_code
_entity_poly.pdbx_strand_id
1 'polypeptide(L)'
;MKIKKIKLLKALAMTGAFGIVATVPVIVSSCSSTSDNNTGGDGNGGGTQTQTITPQLKDSVSLSGPLSDIFDSTGTQNANEKIAADIKDNHLSDVFDNGDALKQVSDLKVTVAGDFKRDSWSGGTYDAASGGWKSDSGDVTISAANKLVYASESPQLNISSLNDLKTQLSVKATLKEALEKAGVSTIADTTTLAVNNNIGLTDDLLHINVSSTPQVASGQTATTTNYDLQIPVSNINLVVNNLTITVAGTNVGEATKTTTNFKFNVGIDATLSFKQTGTAPDVSKTESEAEQATLASTILQKLGYVSSGNTLSDDKISAALGIYNCKFTPKSATENTEVQPDSGITGSNKVYKVTVTATPYDTNYVWDDGTTGPKDISFDVNLKVATS
;
A
#
# COMPACT_ATOMS: atom_id res chain seq x y z
N MET A 1 -16.86 28.69 -15.94
CA MET A 1 -16.73 28.64 -14.47
C MET A 1 -16.33 27.23 -14.03
N LYS A 2 -15.09 26.80 -14.28
CA LYS A 2 -14.59 25.44 -13.98
C LYS A 2 -13.06 25.42 -13.77
N ILE A 3 -12.53 26.20 -12.83
CA ILE A 3 -11.12 26.08 -12.40
C ILE A 3 -11.01 26.51 -10.94
N LYS A 4 -11.56 25.72 -10.00
CA LYS A 4 -11.33 25.94 -8.55
C LYS A 4 -11.12 24.67 -7.72
N LYS A 5 -11.26 23.46 -8.28
CA LYS A 5 -11.08 22.19 -7.53
C LYS A 5 -9.66 21.60 -7.56
N ILE A 6 -8.81 22.00 -8.52
CA ILE A 6 -7.44 21.44 -8.68
C ILE A 6 -6.44 21.97 -7.62
N LYS A 7 -6.77 23.06 -6.89
CA LYS A 7 -5.85 23.64 -5.90
C LYS A 7 -5.96 23.04 -4.49
N LEU A 8 -6.95 22.17 -4.23
CA LEU A 8 -7.14 21.57 -2.90
C LEU A 8 -6.36 20.25 -2.71
N LEU A 9 -5.85 19.64 -3.80
CA LEU A 9 -5.13 18.36 -3.76
C LEU A 9 -3.60 18.49 -3.55
N LYS A 10 -3.08 19.68 -3.23
CA LYS A 10 -1.62 19.95 -3.28
C LYS A 10 -0.93 20.24 -1.95
N ALA A 11 -1.56 19.98 -0.81
CA ALA A 11 -0.93 20.19 0.50
C ALA A 11 -1.51 19.29 1.61
N LEU A 12 -1.83 18.04 1.27
CA LEU A 12 -2.31 17.04 2.24
C LEU A 12 -1.50 15.74 2.18
N ALA A 13 -0.22 15.83 1.79
CA ALA A 13 0.69 14.70 1.90
C ALA A 13 1.02 14.48 3.39
N MET A 14 0.16 13.67 4.04
CA MET A 14 0.32 13.07 5.36
C MET A 14 0.13 13.94 6.61
N THR A 15 -0.80 14.89 6.61
CA THR A 15 -1.59 15.19 7.83
C THR A 15 -2.69 14.15 8.08
N GLY A 16 -2.79 13.11 7.24
CA GLY A 16 -3.66 11.93 7.42
C GLY A 16 -3.34 11.14 8.69
N ALA A 17 -4.36 10.91 9.51
CA ALA A 17 -4.23 10.75 10.96
C ALA A 17 -3.70 9.37 11.43
N PHE A 18 -2.37 9.23 11.47
CA PHE A 18 -1.66 8.44 12.50
C PHE A 18 -1.50 9.30 13.79
N GLY A 19 -2.56 10.04 14.16
CA GLY A 19 -2.56 11.00 15.25
C GLY A 19 -3.28 10.45 16.50
N ILE A 20 -2.63 10.61 17.64
CA ILE A 20 -3.08 10.18 18.97
C ILE A 20 -4.45 10.77 19.28
N VAL A 21 -5.46 9.92 19.51
CA VAL A 21 -6.66 10.33 20.25
C VAL A 21 -6.33 10.12 21.73
N ALA A 22 -6.32 11.21 22.50
CA ALA A 22 -6.33 11.12 23.96
C ALA A 22 -7.47 10.18 24.35
N THR A 23 -7.14 9.17 25.16
CA THR A 23 -8.07 8.18 25.71
C THR A 23 -9.43 8.81 26.02
N VAL A 24 -10.43 8.52 25.20
CA VAL A 24 -11.82 8.78 25.59
C VAL A 24 -12.06 7.84 26.77
N PRO A 25 -12.51 8.31 27.94
CA PRO A 25 -12.97 7.41 28.97
C PRO A 25 -14.08 6.57 28.34
N VAL A 26 -13.85 5.26 28.24
CA VAL A 26 -14.94 4.32 27.98
C VAL A 26 -15.81 4.38 29.23
N ILE A 27 -16.78 5.31 29.23
CA ILE A 27 -17.91 5.21 30.14
C ILE A 27 -18.72 4.04 29.58
N VAL A 28 -18.43 2.85 30.09
CA VAL A 28 -19.37 1.73 30.05
C VAL A 28 -20.54 2.21 30.89
N SER A 29 -21.54 2.83 30.24
CA SER A 29 -22.74 3.25 30.93
C SER A 29 -23.47 1.98 31.34
N SER A 30 -23.26 1.58 32.58
CA SER A 30 -24.08 0.63 33.28
C SER A 30 -25.53 1.13 33.29
N CYS A 31 -26.35 0.53 32.45
CA CYS A 31 -27.80 0.49 32.60
C CYS A 31 -28.21 -0.89 32.08
N SER A 32 -28.91 -1.75 32.80
CA SER A 32 -29.46 -1.72 34.14
C SER A 32 -29.81 -3.19 34.37
N SER A 33 -29.32 -3.80 35.44
CA SER A 33 -29.88 -5.05 35.92
C SER A 33 -31.33 -4.78 36.34
N THR A 34 -32.28 -5.00 35.45
CA THR A 34 -33.66 -5.25 35.88
C THR A 34 -33.71 -6.70 36.31
N SER A 35 -33.27 -6.93 37.55
CA SER A 35 -33.66 -8.10 38.32
C SER A 35 -35.15 -7.97 38.62
N ASP A 36 -36.00 -8.52 37.75
CA ASP A 36 -37.40 -8.76 38.11
C ASP A 36 -37.49 -10.10 38.82
N ASN A 37 -37.49 -10.03 40.14
CA ASN A 37 -37.95 -11.12 41.00
C ASN A 37 -39.31 -10.71 41.57
N ASN A 38 -40.42 -11.07 40.91
CA ASN A 38 -41.67 -11.32 41.61
C ASN A 38 -42.70 -12.16 40.81
N THR A 39 -43.11 -13.27 41.44
CA THR A 39 -44.42 -13.95 41.43
C THR A 39 -45.19 -14.21 40.12
N GLY A 40 -45.28 -15.51 39.77
CA GLY A 40 -46.51 -16.25 39.46
C GLY A 40 -47.52 -15.65 38.48
N GLY A 41 -47.62 -16.26 37.30
CA GLY A 41 -48.76 -16.10 36.41
C GLY A 41 -48.58 -16.84 35.09
N ASP A 42 -49.35 -17.92 34.92
CA ASP A 42 -49.55 -18.61 33.64
C ASP A 42 -49.96 -17.61 32.55
N GLY A 43 -49.19 -17.55 31.47
CA GLY A 43 -49.43 -16.64 30.35
C GLY A 43 -48.72 -17.11 29.09
N ASN A 44 -49.43 -17.90 28.30
CA ASN A 44 -49.06 -18.32 26.95
C ASN A 44 -48.92 -17.08 26.04
N GLY A 45 -47.70 -16.59 25.86
CA GLY A 45 -47.35 -15.51 24.94
C GLY A 45 -45.89 -15.68 24.53
N GLY A 46 -45.65 -15.86 23.23
CA GLY A 46 -44.32 -16.10 22.66
C GLY A 46 -43.35 -14.99 23.00
N GLY A 47 -42.61 -15.16 24.10
CA GLY A 47 -41.54 -14.27 24.50
C GLY A 47 -40.39 -14.45 23.52
N THR A 48 -40.14 -13.43 22.70
CA THR A 48 -38.86 -13.29 22.02
C THR A 48 -37.82 -13.08 23.12
N GLN A 49 -37.16 -14.15 23.57
CA GLN A 49 -35.94 -14.02 24.35
C GLN A 49 -34.93 -13.31 23.46
N THR A 50 -34.74 -12.01 23.70
CA THR A 50 -33.60 -11.26 23.17
C THR A 50 -32.35 -11.84 23.84
N GLN A 51 -31.79 -12.88 23.24
CA GLN A 51 -30.56 -13.50 23.70
C GLN A 51 -29.44 -12.46 23.63
N THR A 52 -28.81 -12.19 24.78
CA THR A 52 -27.63 -11.33 24.84
C THR A 52 -26.47 -12.02 24.12
N ILE A 53 -25.87 -11.33 23.16
CA ILE A 53 -24.68 -11.79 22.44
C ILE A 53 -23.46 -11.33 23.23
N THR A 54 -22.73 -12.27 23.84
CA THR A 54 -21.41 -11.98 24.43
C THR A 54 -20.35 -12.05 23.33
N PRO A 55 -19.65 -10.94 22.99
CA PRO A 55 -18.64 -10.96 21.93
C PRO A 55 -17.50 -11.94 22.22
N GLN A 56 -17.10 -12.71 21.22
CA GLN A 56 -16.03 -13.71 21.30
C GLN A 56 -14.86 -13.30 20.39
N LEU A 57 -14.03 -12.36 20.87
CA LEU A 57 -12.87 -11.86 20.12
C LEU A 57 -11.79 -12.95 20.01
N LYS A 58 -11.29 -13.18 18.80
CA LYS A 58 -10.21 -14.15 18.55
C LYS A 58 -8.88 -13.70 19.14
N ASP A 59 -8.04 -14.67 19.52
CA ASP A 59 -6.70 -14.41 20.08
C ASP A 59 -5.76 -13.72 19.10
N SER A 60 -5.87 -14.09 17.83
CA SER A 60 -5.09 -13.54 16.73
C SER A 60 -6.01 -13.32 15.54
N VAL A 61 -5.83 -12.19 14.89
CA VAL A 61 -6.59 -11.76 13.71
C VAL A 61 -5.58 -11.42 12.62
N SER A 62 -5.77 -11.99 11.44
CA SER A 62 -4.97 -11.66 10.26
C SER A 62 -5.91 -11.30 9.12
N LEU A 63 -5.95 -10.01 8.78
CA LEU A 63 -6.72 -9.47 7.67
C LEU A 63 -5.79 -9.08 6.52
N SER A 64 -6.38 -8.83 5.36
CA SER A 64 -5.71 -8.23 4.21
C SER A 64 -6.69 -7.40 3.42
N GLY A 65 -6.20 -6.33 2.82
CA GLY A 65 -7.04 -5.42 2.03
C GLY A 65 -6.22 -4.26 1.44
N PRO A 66 -6.87 -3.33 0.73
CA PRO A 66 -6.22 -2.10 0.29
C PRO A 66 -5.73 -1.25 1.47
N LEU A 67 -4.73 -0.40 1.22
CA LEU A 67 -4.23 0.56 2.21
C LEU A 67 -5.36 1.47 2.74
N SER A 68 -6.36 1.75 1.91
CA SER A 68 -7.52 2.58 2.26
C SER A 68 -8.36 2.04 3.41
N ASP A 69 -8.20 0.79 3.83
CA ASP A 69 -8.95 0.23 4.95
C ASP A 69 -8.31 0.53 6.30
N ILE A 70 -7.03 0.92 6.31
CA ILE A 70 -6.28 1.29 7.52
C ILE A 70 -5.75 2.73 7.50
N PHE A 71 -5.82 3.40 6.35
CA PHE A 71 -5.32 4.75 6.17
C PHE A 71 -6.30 5.63 5.38
N ASP A 72 -6.42 6.89 5.78
CA ASP A 72 -7.20 7.91 5.07
C ASP A 72 -6.29 9.04 4.60
N SER A 73 -6.12 9.12 3.28
CA SER A 73 -5.34 10.17 2.62
C SER A 73 -5.96 11.56 2.75
N THR A 74 -7.24 11.67 3.10
CA THR A 74 -7.93 12.95 3.34
C THR A 74 -7.77 13.45 4.79
N GLY A 75 -7.33 12.59 5.71
CA GLY A 75 -7.21 12.90 7.12
C GLY A 75 -8.53 13.16 7.84
N THR A 76 -9.66 12.72 7.27
CA THR A 76 -10.99 12.80 7.89
C THR A 76 -11.12 11.78 9.02
N GLN A 77 -10.52 10.60 8.83
CA GLN A 77 -10.51 9.52 9.80
C GLN A 77 -9.07 9.14 10.19
N ASN A 78 -8.91 8.69 11.42
CA ASN A 78 -7.67 8.09 11.89
C ASN A 78 -7.64 6.57 11.67
N ALA A 79 -6.47 5.95 11.84
CA ALA A 79 -6.29 4.51 11.63
C ALA A 79 -7.23 3.65 12.50
N ASN A 80 -7.50 4.05 13.75
CA ASN A 80 -8.45 3.32 14.61
C ASN A 80 -9.87 3.32 14.00
N GLU A 81 -10.31 4.47 13.49
CA GLU A 81 -11.64 4.61 12.88
C GLU A 81 -11.75 3.83 11.58
N LYS A 82 -10.69 3.81 10.76
CA LYS A 82 -10.63 3.06 9.50
C LYS A 82 -10.66 1.55 9.75
N ILE A 83 -9.81 1.04 10.64
CA ILE A 83 -9.81 -0.38 11.03
C ILE A 83 -11.16 -0.76 11.67
N ALA A 84 -11.75 0.09 12.52
CA ALA A 84 -13.05 -0.20 13.13
C ALA A 84 -14.18 -0.29 12.09
N ALA A 85 -14.17 0.61 11.09
CA ALA A 85 -15.15 0.58 10.00
C ALA A 85 -14.99 -0.68 9.13
N ASP A 86 -13.75 -1.00 8.74
CA ASP A 86 -13.46 -2.19 7.96
C ASP A 86 -13.85 -3.50 8.68
N ILE A 87 -13.54 -3.62 9.98
CA ILE A 87 -13.99 -4.75 10.79
C ILE A 87 -15.50 -4.87 10.81
N LYS A 88 -16.21 -3.75 10.99
CA LYS A 88 -17.68 -3.74 11.05
C LYS A 88 -18.30 -4.19 9.72
N ASP A 89 -17.80 -3.65 8.62
CA ASP A 89 -18.44 -3.75 7.32
C ASP A 89 -18.06 -5.06 6.61
N ASN A 90 -16.83 -5.54 6.80
CA ASN A 90 -16.26 -6.64 6.02
C ASN A 90 -15.83 -7.85 6.88
N HIS A 91 -15.29 -7.62 8.08
CA HIS A 91 -14.49 -8.65 8.77
C HIS A 91 -15.02 -9.12 10.13
N LEU A 92 -16.29 -8.91 10.46
CA LEU A 92 -16.85 -9.33 11.76
C LEU A 92 -16.62 -10.83 12.05
N SER A 93 -16.80 -11.71 11.07
CA SER A 93 -16.62 -13.16 11.24
C SER A 93 -15.14 -13.58 11.20
N ASP A 94 -14.26 -12.72 10.69
CA ASP A 94 -12.82 -12.93 10.72
C ASP A 94 -12.24 -12.52 12.08
N VAL A 95 -12.83 -11.52 12.75
CA VAL A 95 -12.38 -10.97 14.03
C VAL A 95 -13.03 -11.66 15.24
N PHE A 96 -14.31 -12.03 15.15
CA PHE A 96 -15.07 -12.64 16.24
C PHE A 96 -15.56 -14.03 15.86
N ASP A 97 -15.44 -15.01 16.77
CA ASP A 97 -15.95 -16.38 16.56
C ASP A 97 -17.47 -16.39 16.36
N ASN A 98 -18.17 -15.44 16.99
CA ASN A 98 -19.60 -15.23 16.83
C ASN A 98 -19.94 -14.01 15.95
N GLY A 99 -19.07 -13.67 14.99
CA GLY A 99 -19.25 -12.52 14.09
C GLY A 99 -20.56 -12.54 13.30
N ASP A 100 -21.07 -13.71 12.91
CA ASP A 100 -22.35 -13.82 12.20
C ASP A 100 -23.56 -13.41 13.05
N ALA A 101 -23.48 -13.62 14.37
CA ALA A 101 -24.51 -13.12 15.30
C ALA A 101 -24.41 -11.59 15.45
N LEU A 102 -23.18 -11.06 15.55
CA LEU A 102 -22.94 -9.62 15.64
C LEU A 102 -23.42 -8.88 14.38
N LYS A 103 -23.29 -9.46 13.19
CA LYS A 103 -23.82 -8.90 11.92
C LYS A 103 -25.33 -8.63 11.95
N GLN A 104 -26.09 -9.34 12.79
CA GLN A 104 -27.54 -9.15 12.90
C GLN A 104 -27.93 -7.95 13.79
N VAL A 105 -26.97 -7.33 14.48
CA VAL A 105 -27.20 -6.17 15.36
C VAL A 105 -27.15 -4.90 14.51
N SER A 106 -28.30 -4.29 14.26
CA SER A 106 -28.43 -3.16 13.31
C SER A 106 -27.72 -1.88 13.77
N ASP A 107 -27.59 -1.67 15.08
CA ASP A 107 -26.91 -0.54 15.70
C ASP A 107 -25.50 -0.88 16.19
N LEU A 108 -24.91 -1.98 15.69
CA LEU A 108 -23.58 -2.42 16.09
C LEU A 108 -22.54 -1.31 15.88
N LYS A 109 -21.77 -1.04 16.92
CA LYS A 109 -20.61 -0.16 16.93
C LYS A 109 -19.37 -0.99 17.23
N VAL A 110 -18.43 -1.00 16.29
CA VAL A 110 -17.06 -1.48 16.53
C VAL A 110 -16.21 -0.28 16.95
N THR A 111 -15.34 -0.47 17.94
CA THR A 111 -14.33 0.52 18.34
C THR A 111 -12.99 -0.17 18.42
N VAL A 112 -11.97 0.49 17.87
CA VAL A 112 -10.57 0.05 17.91
C VAL A 112 -9.76 1.09 18.67
N ALA A 113 -8.80 0.65 19.48
CA ALA A 113 -7.84 1.51 20.13
C ALA A 113 -6.44 0.91 20.05
N GLY A 114 -5.62 1.51 19.18
CA GLY A 114 -4.20 1.25 18.97
C GLY A 114 -3.38 2.54 19.03
N ASP A 115 -2.08 2.38 19.33
CA ASP A 115 -1.12 3.47 19.52
C ASP A 115 -0.37 3.80 18.20
N PHE A 116 -1.12 4.20 17.19
CA PHE A 116 -0.63 4.41 15.82
C PHE A 116 0.12 5.74 15.65
N LYS A 117 1.32 5.88 16.23
CA LYS A 117 2.09 7.14 16.22
C LYS A 117 2.77 7.50 14.89
N ARG A 118 2.92 8.80 14.65
CA ARG A 118 3.71 9.38 13.53
C ARG A 118 4.59 10.59 13.89
N ASP A 119 4.61 11.00 15.15
CA ASP A 119 5.25 12.25 15.60
C ASP A 119 6.77 12.30 15.38
N SER A 120 7.43 11.16 15.11
CA SER A 120 8.85 11.13 14.75
C SER A 120 9.14 11.65 13.33
N TRP A 121 8.12 11.84 12.49
CA TRP A 121 8.23 12.38 11.13
C TRP A 121 8.05 13.90 11.13
N SER A 122 9.08 14.61 10.66
CA SER A 122 9.16 16.07 10.69
C SER A 122 10.03 16.58 9.56
N GLY A 123 9.99 17.88 9.28
CA GLY A 123 10.71 18.50 8.17
C GLY A 123 9.82 18.72 6.95
N GLY A 124 10.43 18.79 5.76
CA GLY A 124 9.69 19.12 4.54
C GLY A 124 8.57 18.12 4.23
N THR A 125 7.54 18.58 3.52
CA THR A 125 6.41 17.76 3.05
C THR A 125 6.68 17.30 1.62
N TYR A 126 6.37 16.04 1.31
CA TYR A 126 6.50 15.54 -0.04
C TYR A 126 5.54 16.27 -0.99
N ASP A 127 6.08 16.79 -2.09
CA ASP A 127 5.31 17.33 -3.21
C ASP A 127 5.49 16.43 -4.43
N ALA A 128 4.45 15.66 -4.71
CA ALA A 128 4.31 14.78 -5.86
C ALA A 128 4.61 15.47 -7.19
N ALA A 129 4.28 16.77 -7.33
CA ALA A 129 4.48 17.49 -8.58
C ALA A 129 5.95 17.74 -8.89
N SER A 130 6.77 17.97 -7.86
CA SER A 130 8.22 18.07 -7.99
C SER A 130 8.94 16.73 -7.79
N GLY A 131 8.26 15.74 -7.19
CA GLY A 131 8.85 14.48 -6.76
C GLY A 131 10.01 14.69 -5.78
N GLY A 132 9.78 15.55 -4.78
CA GLY A 132 10.76 15.99 -3.79
C GLY A 132 10.06 16.57 -2.56
N TRP A 133 10.81 17.10 -1.60
CA TRP A 133 10.28 17.62 -0.33
C TRP A 133 10.37 19.13 -0.27
N LYS A 134 9.28 19.79 0.10
CA LYS A 134 9.19 21.25 0.24
C LYS A 134 9.19 21.66 1.69
N SER A 135 9.95 22.70 2.02
CA SER A 135 9.96 23.29 3.36
C SER A 135 10.24 24.79 3.29
N ASP A 136 9.87 25.51 4.35
CA ASP A 136 10.20 26.94 4.46
C ASP A 136 11.72 27.20 4.50
N SER A 137 12.50 26.19 4.89
CA SER A 137 13.97 26.21 4.93
C SER A 137 14.65 25.83 3.61
N GLY A 138 13.89 25.48 2.57
CA GLY A 138 14.38 25.09 1.26
C GLY A 138 13.85 23.74 0.77
N ASP A 139 13.86 23.57 -0.55
CA ASP A 139 13.34 22.38 -1.21
C ASP A 139 14.43 21.32 -1.42
N VAL A 140 14.10 20.06 -1.16
CA VAL A 140 14.92 18.89 -1.51
C VAL A 140 14.38 18.31 -2.82
N THR A 141 15.09 18.54 -3.91
CA THR A 141 14.80 17.90 -5.20
C THR A 141 15.70 16.68 -5.38
N ILE A 142 15.12 15.54 -5.76
CA ILE A 142 15.85 14.29 -5.98
C ILE A 142 15.83 13.96 -7.48
N SER A 143 17.01 13.71 -8.05
CA SER A 143 17.15 13.34 -9.46
C SER A 143 16.49 11.99 -9.74
N ALA A 144 16.03 11.76 -10.97
CA ALA A 144 15.36 10.51 -11.33
C ALA A 144 16.22 9.26 -11.06
N ALA A 145 17.55 9.35 -11.24
CA ALA A 145 18.48 8.25 -10.95
C ALA A 145 18.57 7.87 -9.46
N ASN A 146 18.12 8.76 -8.56
CA ASN A 146 18.12 8.55 -7.11
C ASN A 146 16.71 8.28 -6.56
N LYS A 147 15.73 8.04 -7.44
CA LYS A 147 14.41 7.53 -7.06
C LYS A 147 14.43 6.02 -7.21
N LEU A 148 14.38 5.34 -6.08
CA LEU A 148 14.75 3.94 -5.96
C LEU A 148 13.56 3.16 -5.41
N VAL A 149 13.03 2.26 -6.22
CA VAL A 149 11.93 1.39 -5.78
C VAL A 149 12.50 0.31 -4.88
N TYR A 150 11.89 0.13 -3.71
CA TYR A 150 12.20 -0.97 -2.79
C TYR A 150 11.98 -2.29 -3.52
N ALA A 151 13.05 -3.08 -3.67
CA ALA A 151 13.02 -4.25 -4.55
C ALA A 151 12.03 -5.31 -4.06
N SER A 152 11.33 -5.97 -4.97
CA SER A 152 10.31 -6.98 -4.64
C SER A 152 10.87 -8.18 -3.86
N GLU A 153 12.17 -8.46 -4.00
CA GLU A 153 12.89 -9.49 -3.24
C GLU A 153 13.20 -9.11 -1.80
N SER A 154 12.99 -7.84 -1.43
CA SER A 154 13.23 -7.35 -0.08
C SER A 154 12.11 -7.82 0.86
N PRO A 155 12.41 -8.09 2.15
CA PRO A 155 11.40 -8.51 3.10
C PRO A 155 10.27 -7.48 3.26
N GLN A 156 9.04 -7.95 3.46
CA GLN A 156 7.97 -7.06 3.91
C GLN A 156 8.34 -6.43 5.27
N LEU A 157 7.94 -5.18 5.46
CA LEU A 157 8.13 -4.39 6.66
C LEU A 157 6.92 -4.57 7.58
N ASN A 158 7.12 -5.28 8.69
CA ASN A 158 6.12 -5.42 9.74
C ASN A 158 6.23 -4.23 10.69
N ILE A 159 5.24 -3.35 10.70
CA ILE A 159 5.25 -2.12 11.49
C ILE A 159 4.04 -2.08 12.43
N SER A 160 4.22 -1.54 13.62
CA SER A 160 3.13 -1.23 14.55
C SER A 160 2.59 0.19 14.38
N SER A 161 3.37 1.06 13.74
CA SER A 161 3.05 2.47 13.48
C SER A 161 4.03 3.08 12.46
N LEU A 162 3.78 4.31 12.00
CA LEU A 162 4.76 5.01 11.17
C LEU A 162 6.04 5.34 11.93
N ASN A 163 5.99 5.57 13.24
CA ASN A 163 7.21 5.74 14.05
C ASN A 163 8.06 4.48 14.09
N ASP A 164 7.42 3.32 14.17
CA ASP A 164 8.10 2.03 14.13
C ASP A 164 8.78 1.85 12.76
N LEU A 165 8.09 2.17 11.66
CA LEU A 165 8.70 2.21 10.32
C LEU A 165 9.96 3.09 10.30
N LYS A 166 9.91 4.31 10.85
CA LYS A 166 11.08 5.21 10.92
C LYS A 166 12.22 4.58 11.71
N THR A 167 11.90 3.94 12.83
CA THR A 167 12.87 3.30 13.73
C THR A 167 13.57 2.15 13.02
N GLN A 168 12.81 1.28 12.35
CA GLN A 168 13.34 0.15 11.59
C GLN A 168 14.23 0.61 10.43
N LEU A 169 13.78 1.61 9.66
CA LEU A 169 14.59 2.18 8.59
C LEU A 169 15.82 2.91 9.16
N SER A 170 15.75 3.55 10.31
CA SER A 170 16.93 4.23 10.89
C SER A 170 18.06 3.27 11.30
N VAL A 171 17.83 1.95 11.27
CA VAL A 171 18.90 0.96 11.39
C VAL A 171 19.77 0.99 10.13
N LYS A 172 21.03 1.39 10.30
CA LYS A 172 21.99 1.56 9.20
C LYS A 172 22.07 0.37 8.25
N ALA A 173 22.15 -0.86 8.79
CA ALA A 173 22.26 -2.07 7.98
C ALA A 173 21.02 -2.26 7.09
N THR A 174 19.82 -2.03 7.66
CA THR A 174 18.54 -2.12 6.95
C THR A 174 18.46 -1.11 5.80
N LEU A 175 18.79 0.16 6.05
CA LEU A 175 18.79 1.18 4.99
C LEU A 175 19.84 0.92 3.92
N LYS A 176 21.04 0.49 4.33
CA LYS A 176 22.11 0.14 3.40
C LYS A 176 21.65 -0.96 2.45
N GLU A 177 21.14 -2.07 3.00
CA GLU A 177 20.66 -3.21 2.22
C GLU A 177 19.50 -2.81 1.29
N ALA A 178 18.54 -2.03 1.80
CA ALA A 178 17.41 -1.54 1.01
C ALA A 178 17.87 -0.70 -0.19
N LEU A 179 18.80 0.25 0.02
CA LEU A 179 19.33 1.08 -1.05
C LEU A 179 20.16 0.28 -2.07
N GLU A 180 21.01 -0.64 -1.60
CA GLU A 180 21.84 -1.47 -2.48
C GLU A 180 20.99 -2.41 -3.35
N LYS A 181 19.97 -3.07 -2.77
CA LYS A 181 19.00 -3.88 -3.53
C LYS A 181 18.19 -3.07 -4.52
N ALA A 182 17.85 -1.82 -4.16
CA ALA A 182 17.16 -0.91 -5.05
C ALA A 182 18.06 -0.32 -6.16
N GLY A 183 19.36 -0.69 -6.20
CA GLY A 183 20.27 -0.39 -7.31
C GLY A 183 21.39 0.60 -6.98
N VAL A 184 21.54 1.05 -5.73
CA VAL A 184 22.70 1.86 -5.33
C VAL A 184 23.94 0.96 -5.31
N SER A 185 25.04 1.45 -5.89
CA SER A 185 26.34 0.77 -5.77
C SER A 185 26.73 0.59 -4.29
N THR A 186 27.54 -0.43 -3.98
CA THR A 186 27.96 -0.73 -2.61
C THR A 186 28.35 0.51 -1.80
N ILE A 187 27.66 0.71 -0.69
CA ILE A 187 27.81 1.85 0.22
C ILE A 187 28.90 1.48 1.25
N ALA A 188 29.91 2.32 1.38
CA ALA A 188 30.98 2.10 2.35
C ALA A 188 30.44 2.12 3.79
N ASP A 189 30.97 1.26 4.67
CA ASP A 189 30.54 1.14 6.07
C ASP A 189 30.85 2.39 6.91
N THR A 190 31.65 3.32 6.41
CA THR A 190 31.89 4.62 7.04
C THR A 190 30.85 5.67 6.67
N THR A 191 29.98 5.40 5.69
CA THR A 191 28.93 6.32 5.24
C THR A 191 27.86 6.48 6.31
N THR A 192 27.43 7.71 6.57
CA THR A 192 26.28 8.02 7.42
C THR A 192 25.01 7.99 6.57
N LEU A 193 24.03 7.17 6.98
CA LEU A 193 22.68 7.12 6.41
C LEU A 193 21.70 7.69 7.43
N ALA A 194 20.73 8.48 6.96
CA ALA A 194 19.68 9.03 7.83
C ALA A 194 18.35 9.20 7.08
N VAL A 195 17.25 8.93 7.78
CA VAL A 195 15.88 9.20 7.32
C VAL A 195 15.50 10.64 7.68
N ASN A 196 15.13 11.42 6.67
CA ASN A 196 14.78 12.84 6.81
C ASN A 196 13.35 13.13 6.33
N ASN A 197 12.85 14.32 6.67
CA ASN A 197 11.58 14.87 6.22
C ASN A 197 10.33 14.06 6.64
N ASN A 198 9.15 14.56 6.26
CA ASN A 198 7.91 13.80 6.34
C ASN A 198 7.86 12.71 5.26
N ILE A 199 7.05 11.68 5.48
CA ILE A 199 6.77 10.67 4.46
C ILE A 199 5.86 11.26 3.37
N GLY A 200 6.01 10.78 2.13
CA GLY A 200 5.05 11.00 1.03
C GLY A 200 4.32 9.73 0.64
N LEU A 201 3.15 9.87 0.00
CA LEU A 201 2.40 8.76 -0.59
C LEU A 201 1.88 9.19 -1.97
N THR A 202 2.26 8.45 -3.02
CA THR A 202 1.72 8.60 -4.38
C THR A 202 1.82 7.29 -5.14
N ASP A 203 0.82 6.98 -5.97
CA ASP A 203 0.83 5.83 -6.89
C ASP A 203 1.24 4.51 -6.21
N ASP A 204 0.65 4.23 -5.04
CA ASP A 204 0.95 3.07 -4.17
C ASP A 204 2.40 2.93 -3.70
N LEU A 205 3.14 4.03 -3.74
CA LEU A 205 4.50 4.14 -3.22
C LEU A 205 4.54 5.08 -2.02
N LEU A 206 5.17 4.59 -0.95
CA LEU A 206 5.57 5.38 0.19
C LEU A 206 6.96 5.97 -0.07
N HIS A 207 7.06 7.29 -0.08
CA HIS A 207 8.28 8.04 -0.40
C HIS A 207 9.04 8.42 0.87
N ILE A 208 10.29 7.96 0.99
CA ILE A 208 11.15 8.19 2.15
C ILE A 208 12.45 8.89 1.70
N ASN A 209 12.70 10.10 2.21
CA ASN A 209 13.96 10.78 1.94
C ASN A 209 15.09 10.17 2.79
N VAL A 210 16.09 9.60 2.14
CA VAL A 210 17.28 9.05 2.78
C VAL A 210 18.50 9.84 2.34
N SER A 211 19.18 10.49 3.28
CA SER A 211 20.48 11.11 3.01
C SER A 211 21.62 10.12 3.21
N SER A 212 22.59 10.14 2.30
CA SER A 212 23.83 9.38 2.37
C SER A 212 25.03 10.33 2.30
N THR A 213 25.83 10.35 3.36
CA THR A 213 27.00 11.24 3.46
C THR A 213 28.25 10.40 3.73
N PRO A 214 29.20 10.30 2.78
CA PRO A 214 30.42 9.52 2.96
C PRO A 214 31.34 10.21 3.97
N GLN A 215 32.06 9.41 4.77
CA GLN A 215 33.16 9.94 5.55
C GLN A 215 34.35 10.22 4.63
N VAL A 216 34.87 11.45 4.67
CA VAL A 216 36.03 11.88 3.88
C VAL A 216 37.20 12.24 4.79
N ALA A 217 38.42 12.24 4.24
CA ALA A 217 39.62 12.63 4.99
C ALA A 217 39.57 14.12 5.41
N SER A 218 40.30 14.46 6.46
CA SER A 218 40.40 15.84 6.96
C SER A 218 40.81 16.81 5.84
N GLY A 219 40.08 17.91 5.70
CA GLY A 219 40.30 18.92 4.66
C GLY A 219 39.50 18.70 3.37
N GLN A 220 38.75 17.60 3.25
CA GLN A 220 37.81 17.37 2.15
C GLN A 220 36.37 17.67 2.58
N THR A 221 35.52 18.05 1.62
CA THR A 221 34.09 18.24 1.85
C THR A 221 33.34 17.00 1.39
N ALA A 222 32.57 16.39 2.29
CA ALA A 222 31.68 15.28 1.94
C ALA A 222 30.48 15.81 1.14
N THR A 223 30.16 15.16 0.04
CA THR A 223 28.94 15.45 -0.72
C THR A 223 27.81 14.54 -0.24
N THR A 224 26.74 15.12 0.25
CA THR A 224 25.53 14.38 0.62
C THR A 224 24.68 14.10 -0.63
N THR A 225 24.32 12.84 -0.81
CA THR A 225 23.33 12.41 -1.79
C THR A 225 22.00 12.15 -1.09
N ASN A 226 20.90 12.67 -1.63
CA ASN A 226 19.55 12.30 -1.18
C ASN A 226 18.95 11.28 -2.14
N TYR A 227 18.32 10.26 -1.58
CA TYR A 227 17.55 9.24 -2.28
C TYR A 227 16.08 9.33 -1.89
N ASP A 228 15.20 9.12 -2.86
CA ASP A 228 13.79 8.82 -2.62
C ASP A 228 13.66 7.30 -2.61
N LEU A 229 13.63 6.70 -1.42
CA LEU A 229 13.32 5.28 -1.28
C LEU A 229 11.81 5.12 -1.37
N GLN A 230 11.35 4.52 -2.47
CA GLN A 230 9.95 4.35 -2.83
C GLN A 230 9.53 2.94 -2.46
N ILE A 231 8.84 2.79 -1.34
CA ILE A 231 8.41 1.49 -0.81
C ILE A 231 6.98 1.22 -1.29
N PRO A 232 6.72 0.20 -2.11
CA PRO A 232 5.36 -0.19 -2.42
C PRO A 232 4.56 -0.46 -1.15
N VAL A 233 3.32 0.03 -1.09
CA VAL A 233 2.49 -0.10 0.11
C VAL A 233 2.20 -1.57 0.44
N SER A 234 2.22 -2.47 -0.55
CA SER A 234 2.09 -3.92 -0.35
C SER A 234 3.32 -4.59 0.28
N ASN A 235 4.45 -3.87 0.44
CA ASN A 235 5.54 -4.30 1.32
C ASN A 235 5.25 -4.01 2.80
N ILE A 236 4.13 -3.35 3.16
CA ILE A 236 3.82 -2.97 4.53
C ILE A 236 2.79 -3.91 5.15
N ASN A 237 3.13 -4.48 6.30
CA ASN A 237 2.20 -5.16 7.18
C ASN A 237 2.00 -4.33 8.45
N LEU A 238 0.77 -4.06 8.84
CA LEU A 238 0.47 -3.51 10.15
C LEU A 238 0.39 -4.67 11.16
N VAL A 239 1.30 -4.73 12.13
CA VAL A 239 1.37 -5.77 13.16
C VAL A 239 1.31 -5.13 14.54
N VAL A 240 0.20 -5.33 15.25
CA VAL A 240 -0.05 -4.76 16.57
C VAL A 240 -0.36 -5.86 17.57
N ASN A 241 0.52 -6.02 18.55
CA ASN A 241 0.26 -6.90 19.68
C ASN A 241 -0.72 -6.22 20.65
N ASN A 242 -1.69 -6.97 21.14
CA ASN A 242 -2.70 -6.50 22.08
C ASN A 242 -3.52 -5.28 21.59
N LEU A 243 -3.87 -5.23 20.30
CA LEU A 243 -4.78 -4.21 19.78
C LEU A 243 -6.13 -4.33 20.49
N THR A 244 -6.66 -3.21 21.01
CA THR A 244 -7.96 -3.23 21.68
C THR A 244 -9.09 -3.11 20.67
N ILE A 245 -10.03 -4.05 20.69
CA ILE A 245 -11.23 -4.10 19.86
C ILE A 245 -12.43 -4.38 20.77
N THR A 246 -13.44 -3.54 20.69
CA THR A 246 -14.70 -3.70 21.44
C THR A 246 -15.89 -3.52 20.53
N VAL A 247 -16.99 -4.20 20.83
CA VAL A 247 -18.28 -4.01 20.18
C VAL A 247 -19.35 -3.62 21.19
N ALA A 248 -20.29 -2.79 20.75
CA ALA A 248 -21.47 -2.41 21.50
C ALA A 248 -22.68 -2.33 20.58
N GLY A 249 -23.89 -2.51 21.13
CA GLY A 249 -25.13 -2.45 20.37
C GLY A 249 -26.27 -3.07 21.19
N THR A 250 -27.46 -3.08 20.59
CA THR A 250 -28.64 -3.65 21.21
C THR A 250 -28.45 -5.15 21.47
N ASN A 251 -28.66 -5.60 22.71
CA ASN A 251 -28.43 -6.97 23.19
C ASN A 251 -26.99 -7.49 23.04
N VAL A 252 -25.99 -6.60 22.92
CA VAL A 252 -24.57 -7.00 22.98
C VAL A 252 -24.09 -6.85 24.42
N GLY A 253 -23.63 -7.95 25.02
CA GLY A 253 -23.10 -7.98 26.38
C GLY A 253 -21.64 -7.52 26.44
N GLU A 254 -21.10 -7.45 27.66
CA GLU A 254 -19.67 -7.17 27.86
C GLU A 254 -18.81 -8.31 27.32
N ALA A 255 -17.76 -7.96 26.57
CA ALA A 255 -16.79 -8.93 26.10
C ALA A 255 -15.93 -9.41 27.27
N THR A 256 -15.65 -10.71 27.33
CA THR A 256 -14.71 -11.29 28.31
C THR A 256 -13.25 -10.96 27.98
N LYS A 257 -13.00 -10.51 26.75
CA LYS A 257 -11.69 -10.17 26.20
C LYS A 257 -11.85 -9.04 25.19
N THR A 258 -10.94 -8.07 25.23
CA THR A 258 -10.97 -6.90 24.35
C THR A 258 -9.69 -6.68 23.59
N THR A 259 -8.65 -7.49 23.77
CA THR A 259 -7.36 -7.33 23.07
C THR A 259 -7.07 -8.50 22.14
N THR A 260 -6.39 -8.28 21.02
CA THR A 260 -5.99 -9.35 20.09
C THR A 260 -4.62 -9.07 19.48
N ASN A 261 -3.93 -10.09 18.97
CA ASN A 261 -2.78 -9.89 18.09
C ASN A 261 -3.29 -9.63 16.68
N PHE A 262 -3.17 -8.39 16.22
CA PHE A 262 -3.73 -7.95 14.96
C PHE A 262 -2.63 -7.85 13.89
N LYS A 263 -2.87 -8.47 12.74
CA LYS A 263 -2.10 -8.30 11.51
C LYS A 263 -3.03 -7.81 10.41
N PHE A 264 -2.61 -6.78 9.68
CA PHE A 264 -3.21 -6.38 8.41
C PHE A 264 -2.14 -6.37 7.33
N ASN A 265 -2.31 -7.20 6.30
CA ASN A 265 -1.43 -7.26 5.14
C ASN A 265 -1.98 -6.34 4.06
N VAL A 266 -1.26 -5.25 3.75
CA VAL A 266 -1.66 -4.36 2.67
C VAL A 266 -1.49 -5.11 1.34
N GLY A 267 -2.59 -5.31 0.63
CA GLY A 267 -2.60 -6.07 -0.61
C GLY A 267 -1.99 -5.30 -1.78
N ILE A 268 -1.62 -6.03 -2.82
CA ILE A 268 -1.20 -5.49 -4.12
C ILE A 268 -2.43 -4.87 -4.79
N ASP A 269 -2.35 -3.58 -5.14
CA ASP A 269 -3.34 -2.92 -6.00
C ASP A 269 -3.10 -3.39 -7.46
N ALA A 270 -4.14 -3.92 -8.09
CA ALA A 270 -4.11 -4.37 -9.48
C ALA A 270 -4.43 -3.25 -10.49
N THR A 271 -4.61 -2.01 -10.03
CA THR A 271 -4.95 -0.86 -10.87
C THR A 271 -3.78 -0.47 -11.76
N LEU A 272 -4.00 -0.56 -13.07
CA LEU A 272 -3.01 -0.22 -14.08
C LEU A 272 -2.79 1.30 -14.18
N SER A 273 -1.53 1.74 -14.09
CA SER A 273 -1.12 3.13 -14.29
C SER A 273 -0.16 3.34 -15.49
N PHE A 274 -0.12 2.36 -16.40
CA PHE A 274 0.81 2.38 -17.54
C PHE A 274 0.63 3.60 -18.44
N LYS A 275 1.75 4.27 -18.71
CA LYS A 275 1.84 5.34 -19.69
C LYS A 275 3.15 5.26 -20.47
N GLN A 276 3.04 4.96 -21.76
CA GLN A 276 4.17 5.07 -22.67
C GLN A 276 4.54 6.54 -22.91
N THR A 277 5.84 6.82 -23.05
CA THR A 277 6.33 8.15 -23.41
C THR A 277 7.50 8.03 -24.39
N GLY A 278 7.79 9.08 -25.16
CA GLY A 278 8.96 9.15 -26.02
C GLY A 278 8.76 8.54 -27.41
N THR A 279 9.77 7.81 -27.89
CA THR A 279 9.78 7.19 -29.23
C THR A 279 9.22 5.77 -29.17
N ALA A 280 8.41 5.40 -30.15
CA ALA A 280 7.91 4.03 -30.27
C ALA A 280 9.07 3.04 -30.49
N PRO A 281 9.12 1.92 -29.77
CA PRO A 281 10.11 0.88 -30.04
C PRO A 281 9.91 0.28 -31.43
N ASP A 282 11.04 0.06 -32.12
CA ASP A 282 11.10 -0.59 -33.43
C ASP A 282 10.96 -2.11 -33.29
N VAL A 283 10.00 -2.67 -34.02
CA VAL A 283 9.76 -4.12 -34.13
C VAL A 283 9.79 -4.50 -35.61
N SER A 284 10.60 -5.49 -35.95
CA SER A 284 10.66 -6.04 -37.32
C SER A 284 9.37 -6.76 -37.67
N LYS A 285 9.12 -6.94 -38.97
CA LYS A 285 7.97 -7.71 -39.44
C LYS A 285 7.96 -9.13 -38.87
N THR A 286 9.11 -9.82 -38.91
CA THR A 286 9.27 -11.17 -38.37
C THR A 286 8.97 -11.24 -36.87
N GLU A 287 9.44 -10.27 -36.08
CA GLU A 287 9.11 -10.21 -34.65
C GLU A 287 7.60 -10.00 -34.45
N SER A 288 6.97 -9.11 -35.22
CA SER A 288 5.52 -8.82 -35.11
C SER A 288 4.60 -9.97 -35.51
N GLU A 289 5.12 -10.95 -36.26
CA GLU A 289 4.42 -12.16 -36.71
C GLU A 289 4.75 -13.39 -35.85
N ALA A 290 5.58 -13.23 -34.81
CA ALA A 290 5.93 -14.30 -33.89
C ALA A 290 4.72 -14.79 -33.08
N GLU A 291 4.88 -15.94 -32.42
CA GLU A 291 3.91 -16.46 -31.47
C GLU A 291 3.64 -15.45 -30.33
N GLN A 292 2.39 -15.36 -29.85
CA GLN A 292 1.93 -14.20 -29.09
C GLN A 292 2.69 -13.97 -27.79
N ALA A 293 3.05 -15.03 -27.05
CA ALA A 293 3.84 -14.90 -25.82
C ALA A 293 5.27 -14.44 -26.14
N THR A 294 5.84 -14.97 -27.24
CA THR A 294 7.14 -14.55 -27.76
C THR A 294 7.14 -13.06 -28.14
N LEU A 295 6.13 -12.59 -28.88
CA LEU A 295 6.01 -11.17 -29.24
C LEU A 295 5.82 -10.29 -28.00
N ALA A 296 5.01 -10.70 -27.03
CA ALA A 296 4.87 -9.97 -25.77
C ALA A 296 6.22 -9.81 -25.06
N SER A 297 7.01 -10.88 -24.97
CA SER A 297 8.37 -10.84 -24.42
C SER A 297 9.27 -9.87 -25.20
N THR A 298 9.24 -9.92 -26.55
CA THR A 298 10.00 -8.99 -27.39
C THR A 298 9.60 -7.53 -27.15
N ILE A 299 8.29 -7.22 -27.08
CA ILE A 299 7.82 -5.85 -26.84
C ILE A 299 8.31 -5.34 -25.48
N LEU A 300 8.19 -6.14 -24.42
CA LEU A 300 8.67 -5.78 -23.07
C LEU A 300 10.19 -5.53 -23.06
N GLN A 301 10.97 -6.34 -23.79
CA GLN A 301 12.41 -6.13 -23.94
C GLN A 301 12.72 -4.82 -24.68
N LYS A 302 12.00 -4.51 -25.76
CA LYS A 302 12.20 -3.27 -26.54
C LYS A 302 11.76 -2.01 -25.78
N LEU A 303 10.83 -2.15 -24.84
CA LEU A 303 10.49 -1.09 -23.88
C LEU A 303 11.58 -0.89 -22.81
N GLY A 304 12.61 -1.74 -22.77
CA GLY A 304 13.74 -1.63 -21.86
C GLY A 304 13.52 -2.29 -20.49
N TYR A 305 12.49 -3.12 -20.35
CA TYR A 305 12.14 -3.80 -19.09
C TYR A 305 12.99 -5.05 -18.84
N VAL A 306 14.30 -4.93 -19.02
CA VAL A 306 15.28 -6.01 -18.86
C VAL A 306 16.22 -5.74 -17.69
N SER A 307 16.60 -6.79 -16.97
CA SER A 307 17.59 -6.73 -15.88
C SER A 307 19.02 -6.89 -16.41
N SER A 308 19.22 -7.83 -17.34
CA SER A 308 20.48 -8.08 -18.04
C SER A 308 20.21 -8.84 -19.35
N GLY A 309 20.84 -8.41 -20.44
CA GLY A 309 20.60 -9.00 -21.77
C GLY A 309 19.11 -8.98 -22.12
N ASN A 310 18.54 -10.16 -22.40
CA ASN A 310 17.13 -10.33 -22.74
C ASN A 310 16.27 -10.81 -21.57
N THR A 311 16.83 -10.93 -20.36
CA THR A 311 16.07 -11.33 -19.18
C THR A 311 15.22 -10.17 -18.71
N LEU A 312 13.91 -10.37 -18.64
CA LEU A 312 12.95 -9.38 -18.15
C LEU A 312 13.21 -9.06 -16.67
N SER A 313 12.89 -7.82 -16.28
CA SER A 313 12.98 -7.35 -14.90
C SER A 313 11.59 -7.11 -14.35
N ASP A 314 11.20 -7.91 -13.37
CA ASP A 314 9.92 -7.78 -12.67
C ASP A 314 9.76 -6.41 -12.01
N ASP A 315 10.82 -5.85 -11.42
CA ASP A 315 10.77 -4.52 -10.81
C ASP A 315 10.57 -3.40 -11.84
N LYS A 316 11.19 -3.51 -13.03
CA LYS A 316 10.97 -2.53 -14.13
C LYS A 316 9.56 -2.63 -14.70
N ILE A 317 9.05 -3.84 -14.87
CA ILE A 317 7.65 -4.06 -15.31
C ILE A 317 6.70 -3.51 -14.25
N SER A 318 6.93 -3.82 -12.97
CA SER A 318 6.15 -3.31 -11.84
C SER A 318 6.06 -1.79 -11.86
N ALA A 319 7.20 -1.10 -11.93
CA ALA A 319 7.26 0.35 -11.96
C ALA A 319 6.57 0.95 -13.20
N ALA A 320 6.62 0.27 -14.35
CA ALA A 320 5.95 0.73 -15.57
C ALA A 320 4.42 0.56 -15.50
N LEU A 321 3.94 -0.50 -14.84
CA LEU A 321 2.51 -0.79 -14.71
C LEU A 321 1.87 -0.15 -13.48
N GLY A 322 2.68 0.21 -12.48
CA GLY A 322 2.26 0.61 -11.13
C GLY A 322 1.69 -0.56 -10.31
N ILE A 323 2.05 -1.80 -10.65
CA ILE A 323 1.60 -3.00 -9.95
C ILE A 323 2.84 -3.67 -9.38
N TYR A 324 3.05 -3.52 -8.07
CA TYR A 324 4.29 -3.90 -7.40
C TYR A 324 4.24 -5.29 -6.75
N ASN A 325 5.41 -5.81 -6.37
CA ASN A 325 5.59 -7.10 -5.68
C ASN A 325 5.00 -8.29 -6.45
N CYS A 326 5.18 -8.29 -7.76
CA CYS A 326 4.73 -9.34 -8.66
C CYS A 326 5.87 -9.87 -9.52
N LYS A 327 5.77 -11.15 -9.90
CA LYS A 327 6.49 -11.75 -11.02
C LYS A 327 5.63 -11.67 -12.27
N PHE A 328 6.21 -11.25 -13.39
CA PHE A 328 5.49 -11.03 -14.65
C PHE A 328 5.91 -12.05 -15.69
N THR A 329 4.93 -12.82 -16.18
CA THR A 329 5.13 -13.74 -17.29
C THR A 329 4.44 -13.20 -18.54
N PRO A 330 5.16 -13.00 -19.67
CA PRO A 330 4.52 -12.60 -20.93
C PRO A 330 3.48 -13.63 -21.35
N LYS A 331 2.26 -13.19 -21.63
CA LYS A 331 1.15 -14.06 -22.00
C LYS A 331 0.79 -13.95 -23.48
N SER A 332 0.54 -12.74 -23.95
CA SER A 332 0.17 -12.50 -25.35
C SER A 332 0.40 -11.06 -25.77
N ALA A 333 0.57 -10.85 -27.07
CA ALA A 333 0.51 -9.55 -27.69
C ALA A 333 -0.26 -9.68 -29.02
N THR A 334 -1.27 -8.84 -29.19
CA THR A 334 -2.09 -8.82 -30.40
C THR A 334 -2.25 -7.38 -30.88
N GLU A 335 -2.22 -7.16 -32.18
CA GLU A 335 -2.51 -5.85 -32.75
C GLU A 335 -3.91 -5.38 -32.29
N ASN A 336 -3.96 -4.18 -31.72
CA ASN A 336 -5.19 -3.55 -31.28
C ASN A 336 -5.66 -2.57 -32.35
N THR A 337 -6.50 -3.05 -33.27
CA THR A 337 -6.99 -2.26 -34.41
C THR A 337 -8.08 -1.25 -34.03
N GLU A 338 -8.60 -1.31 -32.81
CA GLU A 338 -9.60 -0.38 -32.28
C GLU A 338 -8.96 0.91 -31.75
N VAL A 339 -7.65 0.87 -31.44
CA VAL A 339 -6.91 2.00 -30.88
C VAL A 339 -5.94 2.55 -31.93
N GLN A 340 -6.05 3.85 -32.20
CA GLN A 340 -5.11 4.52 -33.08
C GLN A 340 -3.79 4.82 -32.34
N PRO A 341 -2.64 4.80 -33.05
CA PRO A 341 -1.38 5.23 -32.48
C PRO A 341 -1.47 6.59 -31.79
N ASP A 342 -0.97 6.68 -30.57
CA ASP A 342 -0.97 7.91 -29.79
C ASP A 342 -0.03 8.93 -30.45
N SER A 343 -0.61 10.07 -30.84
CA SER A 343 0.12 11.21 -31.42
C SER A 343 1.25 11.76 -30.55
N GLY A 344 1.24 11.49 -29.24
CA GLY A 344 2.30 11.83 -28.31
C GLY A 344 3.52 10.90 -28.38
N ILE A 345 3.42 9.77 -29.08
CA ILE A 345 4.50 8.79 -29.25
C ILE A 345 5.10 8.91 -30.65
N THR A 346 6.36 9.33 -30.72
CA THR A 346 7.01 9.61 -32.00
C THR A 346 7.28 8.32 -32.78
N GLY A 347 6.90 8.29 -34.06
CA GLY A 347 7.22 7.21 -34.99
C GLY A 347 6.32 5.97 -34.91
N SER A 348 5.31 5.96 -34.04
CA SER A 348 4.37 4.83 -33.98
C SER A 348 3.51 4.74 -35.24
N ASN A 349 3.29 3.51 -35.71
CA ASN A 349 2.36 3.20 -36.80
C ASN A 349 1.35 2.11 -36.45
N LYS A 350 1.50 1.42 -35.31
CA LYS A 350 0.59 0.37 -34.82
C LYS A 350 0.50 0.37 -33.30
N VAL A 351 -0.62 -0.12 -32.78
CA VAL A 351 -0.83 -0.37 -31.35
C VAL A 351 -1.00 -1.87 -31.12
N TYR A 352 -0.37 -2.40 -30.08
CA TYR A 352 -0.54 -3.78 -29.65
C TYR A 352 -1.05 -3.81 -28.22
N LYS A 353 -2.08 -4.63 -27.96
CA LYS A 353 -2.51 -4.98 -26.61
C LYS A 353 -1.60 -6.07 -26.09
N VAL A 354 -0.70 -5.71 -25.17
CA VAL A 354 0.20 -6.63 -24.49
C VAL A 354 -0.48 -7.13 -23.22
N THR A 355 -0.44 -8.43 -22.98
CA THR A 355 -0.95 -9.07 -21.76
C THR A 355 0.18 -9.80 -21.07
N VAL A 356 0.30 -9.57 -19.77
CA VAL A 356 1.20 -10.28 -18.86
C VAL A 356 0.38 -10.93 -17.76
N THR A 357 0.81 -12.08 -17.27
CA THR A 357 0.29 -12.67 -16.05
C THR A 357 1.14 -12.18 -14.89
N ALA A 358 0.54 -11.40 -14.00
CA ALA A 358 1.11 -10.94 -12.75
C ALA A 358 0.81 -11.97 -11.65
N THR A 359 1.86 -12.51 -11.03
CA THR A 359 1.74 -13.45 -9.90
C THR A 359 2.39 -12.80 -8.69
N PRO A 360 1.74 -12.77 -7.50
CA PRO A 360 2.38 -12.28 -6.28
C PRO A 360 3.78 -12.89 -6.09
N TYR A 361 4.76 -12.06 -5.71
CA TYR A 361 6.17 -12.44 -5.76
C TYR A 361 6.48 -13.71 -4.96
N ASP A 362 5.86 -13.83 -3.80
CA ASP A 362 5.84 -15.03 -2.95
C ASP A 362 4.50 -15.14 -2.20
N THR A 363 4.37 -16.14 -1.33
CA THR A 363 3.14 -16.44 -0.57
C THR A 363 2.81 -15.42 0.52
N ASN A 364 3.70 -14.48 0.83
CA ASN A 364 3.45 -13.42 1.81
C ASN A 364 2.64 -12.28 1.20
N TYR A 365 2.65 -12.13 -0.12
CA TYR A 365 1.87 -11.12 -0.82
C TYR A 365 0.49 -11.67 -1.23
N VAL A 366 -0.51 -10.80 -1.10
CA VAL A 366 -1.90 -11.05 -1.52
C VAL A 366 -2.38 -9.84 -2.30
N TRP A 367 -3.43 -9.99 -3.10
CA TRP A 367 -4.09 -8.87 -3.73
C TRP A 367 -4.92 -8.09 -2.71
N ASP A 368 -5.19 -6.83 -3.00
CA ASP A 368 -6.07 -5.95 -2.22
C ASP A 368 -7.50 -6.50 -2.05
N ASP A 369 -7.98 -7.32 -2.98
CA ASP A 369 -9.24 -8.06 -2.87
C ASP A 369 -9.16 -9.36 -2.04
N GLY A 370 -8.01 -9.64 -1.42
CA GLY A 370 -7.76 -10.83 -0.59
C GLY A 370 -7.45 -12.10 -1.38
N THR A 371 -7.46 -12.07 -2.71
CA THR A 371 -7.07 -13.24 -3.52
C THR A 371 -5.55 -13.44 -3.53
N THR A 372 -5.09 -14.66 -3.84
CA THR A 372 -3.66 -15.03 -3.85
C THR A 372 -3.17 -15.57 -5.21
N GLY A 373 -4.10 -15.77 -6.15
CA GLY A 373 -3.80 -16.34 -7.46
C GLY A 373 -3.23 -15.32 -8.45
N PRO A 374 -2.73 -15.77 -9.61
CA PRO A 374 -2.28 -14.88 -10.66
C PRO A 374 -3.44 -14.06 -11.27
N LYS A 375 -3.14 -12.84 -11.73
CA LYS A 375 -4.06 -11.97 -12.48
C LYS A 375 -3.46 -11.60 -13.82
N ASP A 376 -4.28 -11.54 -14.87
CA ASP A 376 -3.84 -11.04 -16.17
C ASP A 376 -4.00 -9.53 -16.23
N ILE A 377 -2.93 -8.85 -16.64
CA ILE A 377 -2.89 -7.40 -16.83
C ILE A 377 -2.64 -7.11 -18.30
N SER A 378 -3.53 -6.35 -18.93
CA SER A 378 -3.38 -5.92 -20.32
C SER A 378 -3.19 -4.41 -20.43
N PHE A 379 -2.29 -3.98 -21.31
CA PHE A 379 -2.03 -2.57 -21.61
C PHE A 379 -1.65 -2.38 -23.08
N ASP A 380 -1.94 -1.20 -23.62
CA ASP A 380 -1.68 -0.89 -25.01
C ASP A 380 -0.28 -0.28 -25.20
N VAL A 381 0.45 -0.77 -26.20
CA VAL A 381 1.79 -0.31 -26.54
C VAL A 381 1.82 0.16 -27.99
N ASN A 382 2.27 1.40 -28.19
CA ASN A 382 2.53 2.03 -29.47
C ASN A 382 3.88 1.55 -30.02
N LEU A 383 3.87 0.90 -31.18
CA LEU A 383 5.05 0.34 -31.82
C LEU A 383 5.31 1.01 -33.18
N LYS A 384 6.57 0.92 -33.63
CA LYS A 384 6.95 1.14 -35.01
C LYS A 384 7.25 -0.21 -35.65
N VAL A 385 6.31 -0.73 -36.43
CA VAL A 385 6.44 -2.03 -37.10
C VAL A 385 6.94 -1.83 -38.53
N ALA A 386 8.01 -2.53 -38.91
CA ALA A 386 8.57 -2.47 -40.25
C ALA A 386 7.58 -2.96 -41.32
N THR A 387 7.47 -2.24 -42.44
CA THR A 387 6.47 -2.50 -43.50
C THR A 387 6.97 -3.39 -44.64
N SER A 388 8.25 -3.77 -44.67
CA SER A 388 8.87 -4.58 -45.73
C SER A 388 9.99 -5.45 -45.20
#